data_AF-A0A6I6DGG1-F1
#
_entry.id   AF-A0A6I6DGG1-F1
#
_cell.length_a   1.000
_cell.length_b   1.000
_cell.length_c   1.000
_cell.angle_alpha   90.00
_cell.angle_beta   90.00
_cell.angle_gamma   90.00
#
_symmetry.space_group_name_H-M   'P 1'
#
loop_
_entity.id
_entity.type
_entity.pdbx_description
1 polymer ?
#
loop_
_entity_poly.entity_id
_entity_poly.type
_entity_poly.pdbx_seq_one_letter_code
_entity_poly.pdbx_strand_id
1 'polypeptide(L)'
;MFIVQDKYGTRISALDDNVSKLKTMSKNGELFCPECNSSMIFRAGEKKIKHFAHKSECSYLYHEPETLEHQKGKLLIKQHFEKLYPEAQVELEYSIKQTNQRSDIAIIHSNGEIWAVEIQCSKISNQVWLDRHLLYEKAGVKDIWIFGGSMHSYGRTENQNDYEKHKLCSFEKEVYSAYEGIYYLNPDTEIIRILYKKESYYHSDTVIICDEIICEFKDVYIFKDMLITKEKHTKLIELEKEKAKAKEEQLRYEQEQKRKQMEKEKKAKTYIHDIKEERLQATKLMTEKEKKQFKVICNKLRFNENNFPPILHIDTECSDLIATPPYLWQLWIYDNFIYKKISKQEKVWVPKVYEEFKSMVNKGIFRVKYVSRNENRHYSFAIYNFFEHLSEIGVTQQISFYDSKYHRIICDELPIYNDLEDNAILSKALSEYADDESYNSLENFNELLRQKSLKSTKIIEETKNNIKFLPYLVYLIEQKQELVNEWELNFLRNQLKLFQKGKMLTDKQISIVIKIKLRIEKQLNISLDLANYENMHSTSQTLDRFRLY
;
A
#
# COMPACT_ATOMS: atom_id res chain seq x y z
N MET A 1 29.18 -39.56 -33.39
CA MET A 1 27.84 -39.93 -32.92
C MET A 1 27.99 -40.98 -31.85
N PHE A 2 27.36 -40.79 -30.70
CA PHE A 2 27.34 -41.77 -29.61
C PHE A 2 26.12 -42.69 -29.65
N ILE A 3 25.03 -42.27 -30.28
CA ILE A 3 23.77 -43.02 -30.31
C ILE A 3 23.36 -43.34 -31.75
N VAL A 4 23.06 -44.60 -32.00
CA VAL A 4 22.45 -45.09 -33.25
C VAL A 4 21.19 -45.87 -32.95
N GLN A 5 20.52 -46.37 -33.99
CA GLN A 5 19.40 -47.29 -33.84
C GLN A 5 19.62 -48.61 -34.58
N ASP A 6 18.97 -49.68 -34.12
CA ASP A 6 18.86 -50.91 -34.90
C ASP A 6 17.70 -50.86 -35.91
N LYS A 7 17.52 -51.96 -36.64
CA LYS A 7 16.44 -52.12 -37.63
C LYS A 7 15.02 -52.02 -37.06
N TYR A 8 14.86 -52.10 -35.74
CA TYR A 8 13.59 -51.98 -35.04
C TYR A 8 13.40 -50.58 -34.42
N GLY A 9 14.37 -49.66 -34.60
CA GLY A 9 14.37 -48.34 -33.98
C GLY A 9 14.84 -48.35 -32.52
N THR A 10 15.40 -49.47 -32.03
CA THR A 10 15.94 -49.55 -30.67
C THR A 10 17.21 -48.74 -30.58
N ARG A 11 17.30 -47.86 -29.58
CA ARG A 11 18.45 -47.00 -29.30
C ARG A 11 19.65 -47.82 -28.84
N ILE A 12 20.82 -47.58 -29.45
CA ILE A 12 22.08 -48.25 -29.15
C ILE A 12 23.15 -47.21 -28.86
N SER A 13 23.85 -47.39 -27.73
CA SER A 13 24.92 -46.50 -27.29
C SER A 13 26.30 -47.05 -27.61
N ALA A 14 27.21 -46.17 -28.09
CA ALA A 14 28.62 -46.48 -28.28
C ALA A 14 29.35 -46.67 -26.94
N LEU A 15 28.72 -46.25 -25.84
CA LEU A 15 29.23 -46.39 -24.48
C LEU A 15 28.83 -47.72 -23.83
N ASP A 16 28.06 -48.58 -24.52
CA ASP A 16 27.75 -49.93 -24.03
C ASP A 16 29.06 -50.72 -23.78
N ASP A 17 29.11 -51.40 -22.63
CA ASP A 17 30.24 -52.21 -22.20
C ASP A 17 30.45 -53.44 -23.08
N ASN A 18 29.39 -53.93 -23.75
CA ASN A 18 29.47 -55.07 -24.65
C ASN A 18 30.02 -54.69 -26.04
N VAL A 19 31.30 -54.30 -26.07
CA VAL A 19 32.05 -53.92 -27.27
C VAL A 19 32.02 -55.02 -28.33
N SER A 20 32.07 -56.29 -27.93
CA SER A 20 32.01 -57.43 -28.85
C SER A 20 30.68 -57.49 -29.60
N LYS A 21 29.55 -57.28 -28.91
CA LYS A 21 28.23 -57.18 -29.54
C LYS A 21 28.18 -56.03 -30.53
N LEU A 22 28.63 -54.82 -30.14
CA LEU A 22 28.63 -53.66 -31.03
C LEU A 22 29.49 -53.88 -32.29
N LYS A 23 30.65 -54.53 -32.17
CA LYS A 23 31.49 -54.92 -33.31
C LYS A 23 30.77 -55.90 -34.25
N THR A 24 30.05 -56.89 -33.70
CA THR A 24 29.25 -57.84 -34.49
C THR A 24 28.12 -57.14 -35.23
N MET A 25 27.33 -56.32 -34.52
CA MET A 25 26.23 -55.54 -35.14
C MET A 25 26.75 -54.61 -36.25
N SER A 26 27.90 -53.96 -36.02
CA SER A 26 28.54 -53.11 -37.03
C SER A 26 29.01 -53.89 -38.26
N LYS A 27 29.53 -55.11 -38.10
CA LYS A 27 29.93 -55.98 -39.22
C LYS A 27 28.73 -56.47 -40.01
N ASN A 28 27.65 -56.82 -39.31
CA ASN A 28 26.40 -57.26 -39.92
C ASN A 28 25.60 -56.12 -40.58
N GLY A 29 26.00 -54.87 -40.38
CA GLY A 29 25.28 -53.71 -40.93
C GLY A 29 23.96 -53.42 -40.22
N GLU A 30 23.85 -53.78 -38.93
CA GLU A 30 22.62 -53.66 -38.13
C GLU A 30 22.50 -52.31 -37.40
N LEU A 31 23.40 -51.38 -37.66
CA LEU A 31 23.46 -50.06 -37.01
C LEU A 31 23.12 -48.97 -38.03
N PHE A 32 22.16 -48.12 -37.70
CA PHE A 32 21.62 -47.09 -38.57
C PHE A 32 21.61 -45.73 -37.87
N CYS A 33 21.88 -44.67 -38.63
CA CYS A 33 21.71 -43.30 -38.14
C CYS A 33 20.22 -43.04 -37.89
N PRO A 34 19.83 -42.47 -36.73
CA PRO A 34 18.42 -42.21 -36.43
C PRO A 34 17.79 -41.13 -37.33
N GLU A 35 18.61 -40.28 -37.95
CA GLU A 35 18.12 -39.16 -38.78
C GLU A 35 17.94 -39.55 -40.25
N CYS A 36 18.96 -40.19 -40.84
CA CYS A 36 19.01 -40.48 -42.27
C CYS A 36 18.84 -41.96 -42.61
N ASN A 37 18.71 -42.83 -41.59
CA ASN A 37 18.66 -44.29 -41.73
C ASN A 37 19.83 -44.92 -42.49
N SER A 38 20.92 -44.18 -42.71
CA SER A 38 22.12 -44.69 -43.39
C SER A 38 22.92 -45.61 -42.48
N SER A 39 23.62 -46.58 -43.07
CA SER A 39 24.41 -47.57 -42.34
C SER A 39 25.60 -46.92 -41.61
N MET A 40 25.79 -47.32 -40.35
CA MET A 40 26.83 -46.83 -39.46
C MET A 40 27.88 -47.90 -39.17
N ILE A 41 29.10 -47.47 -38.88
CA ILE A 41 30.22 -48.30 -38.43
C ILE A 41 30.56 -47.93 -36.99
N PHE A 42 30.66 -48.94 -36.13
CA PHE A 42 31.21 -48.79 -34.80
C PHE A 42 32.74 -48.71 -34.83
N ARG A 43 33.29 -47.62 -34.30
CA ARG A 43 34.72 -47.38 -34.17
C ARG A 43 35.11 -47.46 -32.70
N ALA A 44 35.89 -48.47 -32.36
CA ALA A 44 36.45 -48.66 -31.02
C ALA A 44 37.92 -49.07 -31.14
N GLY A 45 38.82 -48.17 -30.74
CA GLY A 45 40.26 -48.42 -30.66
C GLY A 45 40.80 -48.01 -29.29
N GLU A 46 41.95 -48.54 -28.88
CA GLU A 46 42.49 -48.34 -27.53
C GLU A 46 42.71 -46.86 -27.14
N LYS A 47 42.98 -45.99 -28.12
CA LYS A 47 43.24 -44.55 -27.91
C LYS A 47 42.10 -43.62 -28.34
N LYS A 48 41.08 -44.12 -29.03
CA LYS A 48 40.00 -43.29 -29.59
C LYS A 48 38.69 -43.56 -28.83
N ILE A 49 37.98 -42.48 -28.51
CA ILE A 49 36.65 -42.54 -27.91
C ILE A 49 35.76 -43.43 -28.79
N LYS A 50 35.04 -44.37 -28.17
CA LYS A 50 34.10 -45.24 -28.87
C LYS A 50 33.00 -44.39 -29.48
N HIS A 51 32.79 -44.49 -30.78
CA HIS A 51 31.76 -43.72 -31.50
C HIS A 51 31.25 -44.49 -32.73
N PHE A 52 30.13 -44.05 -33.26
CA PHE A 52 29.62 -44.47 -34.56
C PHE A 52 29.98 -43.43 -35.63
N ALA A 53 30.36 -43.92 -36.81
CA ALA A 53 30.69 -43.12 -37.99
C ALA A 53 29.83 -43.58 -39.18
N HIS A 54 29.39 -42.64 -40.01
CA HIS A 54 28.64 -43.00 -41.22
C HIS A 54 29.54 -43.70 -42.25
N LYS A 55 28.97 -44.63 -43.03
CA LYS A 55 29.62 -45.21 -44.21
C LYS A 55 29.59 -44.27 -45.42
N SER A 56 28.55 -43.45 -45.51
CA SER A 56 28.27 -42.47 -46.57
C SER A 56 27.95 -41.12 -45.94
N GLU A 57 27.91 -40.04 -46.72
CA GLU A 57 27.49 -38.74 -46.18
C GLU A 57 26.06 -38.80 -45.60
N CYS A 58 25.86 -38.10 -44.48
CA CYS A 58 24.56 -38.03 -43.83
C CYS A 58 23.70 -36.97 -44.51
N SER A 59 22.47 -37.33 -44.89
CA SER A 59 21.51 -36.40 -45.50
C SER A 59 20.77 -35.52 -44.49
N TYR A 60 21.08 -35.61 -43.19
CA TYR A 60 20.46 -34.80 -42.16
C TYR A 60 20.91 -33.34 -42.27
N LEU A 61 19.93 -32.43 -42.31
CA LEU A 61 20.14 -31.00 -42.57
C LEU A 61 21.12 -30.34 -41.59
N TYR A 62 21.13 -30.78 -40.33
CA TYR A 62 21.99 -30.24 -39.28
C TYR A 62 23.15 -31.19 -38.92
N HIS A 63 23.61 -32.00 -39.87
CA HIS A 63 24.78 -32.85 -39.66
C HIS A 63 26.07 -32.02 -39.69
N GLU A 64 26.84 -32.09 -38.61
CA GLU A 64 28.18 -31.54 -38.53
C GLU A 64 29.22 -32.65 -38.34
N PRO A 65 30.43 -32.53 -38.94
CA PRO A 65 31.54 -33.41 -38.62
C PRO A 65 31.92 -33.24 -37.15
N GLU A 66 31.73 -34.28 -36.34
CA GLU A 66 32.12 -34.23 -34.95
C GLU A 66 33.64 -34.17 -34.78
N THR A 67 34.12 -33.16 -34.06
CA THR A 67 35.52 -33.05 -33.63
C THR A 67 35.76 -33.86 -32.36
N LEU A 68 37.03 -34.13 -32.03
CA LEU A 68 37.38 -34.77 -30.77
C LEU A 68 36.98 -33.90 -29.56
N GLU A 69 37.08 -32.58 -29.70
CA GLU A 69 36.63 -31.60 -28.69
C GLU A 69 35.12 -31.74 -28.43
N HIS A 70 34.31 -31.80 -29.49
CA HIS A 70 32.85 -32.01 -29.38
C HIS A 70 32.51 -33.31 -28.65
N GLN A 71 33.17 -34.41 -29.02
CA GLN A 71 32.96 -35.71 -28.38
C GLN A 71 33.35 -35.73 -26.91
N LYS A 72 34.50 -35.16 -26.55
CA LYS A 72 34.94 -35.07 -25.15
C LYS A 72 34.01 -34.18 -24.33
N GLY A 73 33.62 -33.04 -24.88
CA GLY A 73 32.71 -32.11 -24.22
C GLY A 73 31.34 -32.75 -23.94
N LYS A 74 30.75 -33.47 -24.91
CA LYS A 74 29.52 -34.24 -24.69
C LYS A 74 29.60 -35.17 -23.48
N LEU A 75 30.67 -35.96 -23.40
CA LEU A 75 30.87 -36.92 -22.32
C LEU A 75 31.07 -36.21 -20.97
N LEU A 76 31.87 -35.14 -20.94
CA LEU A 76 32.11 -34.35 -19.73
C LEU A 76 30.81 -33.71 -19.22
N ILE A 77 30.06 -33.08 -20.12
CA ILE A 77 28.76 -32.45 -19.83
C ILE A 77 27.77 -33.48 -19.28
N LYS A 78 27.61 -34.62 -19.96
CA LYS A 78 26.74 -35.71 -19.52
C LYS A 78 27.11 -36.17 -18.11
N GLN A 79 28.38 -36.54 -17.90
CA GLN A 79 28.85 -37.07 -16.61
C GLN A 79 28.68 -36.06 -15.47
N HIS A 80 28.92 -34.77 -15.75
CA HIS A 80 28.74 -33.71 -14.78
C HIS A 80 27.28 -33.58 -14.36
N PHE A 81 26.36 -33.46 -15.32
CA PHE A 81 24.94 -33.28 -15.01
C PHE A 81 24.26 -34.55 -14.48
N GLU A 82 24.75 -35.75 -14.81
CA GLU A 82 24.33 -37.00 -14.15
C GLU A 82 24.66 -36.99 -12.66
N LYS A 83 25.85 -36.49 -12.29
CA LYS A 83 26.24 -36.37 -10.88
C LYS A 83 25.48 -35.24 -10.18
N LEU A 84 25.23 -34.14 -10.89
CA LEU A 84 24.57 -32.95 -10.33
C LEU A 84 23.08 -33.18 -10.09
N TYR A 85 22.42 -33.91 -10.98
CA TYR A 85 20.98 -34.17 -10.95
C TYR A 85 20.71 -35.68 -10.94
N PRO A 86 20.97 -36.38 -9.83
CA PRO A 86 20.84 -37.84 -9.76
C PRO A 86 19.41 -38.37 -9.95
N GLU A 87 18.40 -37.52 -9.77
CA GLU A 87 17.00 -37.83 -10.02
C GLU A 87 16.54 -37.56 -11.46
N ALA A 88 17.37 -36.86 -12.25
CA ALA A 88 17.09 -36.58 -13.66
C ALA A 88 17.71 -37.67 -14.55
N GLN A 89 17.05 -37.94 -15.67
CA GLN A 89 17.61 -38.81 -16.71
C GLN A 89 18.45 -37.94 -17.67
N VAL A 90 19.74 -38.23 -17.78
CA VAL A 90 20.65 -37.48 -18.67
C VAL A 90 21.07 -38.33 -19.87
N GLU A 91 20.67 -37.91 -21.05
CA GLU A 91 20.79 -38.66 -22.30
C GLU A 91 21.68 -37.94 -23.31
N LEU A 92 22.56 -38.66 -24.02
CA LEU A 92 23.31 -38.11 -25.16
C LEU A 92 22.48 -38.17 -26.43
N GLU A 93 22.57 -37.21 -27.34
CA GLU A 93 21.97 -37.33 -28.69
C GLU A 93 20.48 -37.72 -28.61
N TYR A 94 19.72 -36.97 -27.80
CA TYR A 94 18.33 -37.25 -27.49
C TYR A 94 17.41 -36.57 -28.49
N SER A 95 16.41 -37.32 -29.00
CA SER A 95 15.45 -36.79 -29.98
C SER A 95 14.22 -36.20 -29.26
N ILE A 96 13.98 -34.91 -29.49
CA ILE A 96 12.78 -34.19 -29.06
C ILE A 96 11.65 -34.54 -30.04
N LYS A 97 10.79 -35.49 -29.66
CA LYS A 97 9.75 -36.08 -30.53
C LYS A 97 8.82 -35.06 -31.19
N GLN A 98 8.54 -33.94 -30.53
CA GLN A 98 7.62 -32.91 -31.00
C GLN A 98 8.16 -32.15 -32.22
N THR A 99 9.48 -31.99 -32.30
CA THR A 99 10.15 -31.17 -33.32
C THR A 99 11.14 -31.95 -34.17
N ASN A 100 11.37 -33.23 -33.85
CA ASN A 100 12.42 -34.08 -34.41
C ASN A 100 13.82 -33.46 -34.32
N GLN A 101 14.00 -32.50 -33.42
CA GLN A 101 15.30 -31.92 -33.12
C GLN A 101 16.08 -32.88 -32.23
N ARG A 102 17.37 -33.00 -32.48
CA ARG A 102 18.26 -33.79 -31.63
C ARG A 102 19.17 -32.88 -30.83
N SER A 103 19.11 -33.00 -29.51
CA SER A 103 20.06 -32.33 -28.61
C SER A 103 21.31 -33.16 -28.41
N ASP A 104 22.45 -32.51 -28.25
CA ASP A 104 23.69 -33.20 -27.91
C ASP A 104 23.62 -33.88 -26.53
N ILE A 105 23.01 -33.20 -25.55
CA ILE A 105 22.65 -33.75 -24.23
C ILE A 105 21.22 -33.31 -23.89
N ALA A 106 20.41 -34.19 -23.29
CA ALA A 106 19.14 -33.83 -22.67
C ALA A 106 19.16 -34.19 -21.19
N ILE A 107 18.73 -33.27 -20.33
CA ILE A 107 18.50 -33.48 -18.90
C ILE A 107 16.98 -33.49 -18.71
N ILE A 108 16.42 -34.64 -18.37
CA ILE A 108 14.98 -34.87 -18.24
C ILE A 108 14.65 -34.97 -16.75
N HIS A 109 14.01 -33.94 -16.21
CA HIS A 109 13.62 -33.87 -14.81
C HIS A 109 12.35 -34.67 -14.52
N SER A 110 12.19 -35.10 -13.28
CA SER A 110 11.04 -35.88 -12.81
C SER A 110 9.69 -35.15 -12.93
N ASN A 111 9.72 -33.81 -12.96
CA ASN A 111 8.56 -32.95 -13.19
C ASN A 111 8.17 -32.83 -14.69
N GLY A 112 8.91 -33.45 -15.60
CA GLY A 112 8.70 -33.40 -17.05
C GLY A 112 9.43 -32.25 -17.76
N GLU A 113 10.14 -31.39 -17.04
CA GLU A 113 10.98 -30.35 -17.64
C GLU A 113 12.20 -30.97 -18.35
N ILE A 114 12.52 -30.47 -19.55
CA ILE A 114 13.66 -30.95 -20.34
C ILE A 114 14.60 -29.79 -20.63
N TRP A 115 15.88 -29.96 -20.31
CA TRP A 115 16.94 -29.05 -20.71
C TRP A 115 17.82 -29.70 -21.76
N ALA A 116 17.90 -29.08 -22.94
CA ALA A 116 18.82 -29.45 -24.00
C ALA A 116 20.13 -28.69 -23.81
N VAL A 117 21.26 -29.40 -23.71
CA VAL A 117 22.59 -28.77 -23.73
C VAL A 117 23.24 -29.09 -25.05
N GLU A 118 23.54 -28.05 -25.82
CA GLU A 118 24.21 -28.11 -27.11
C GLU A 118 25.69 -27.78 -26.93
N ILE A 119 26.56 -28.55 -27.58
CA ILE A 119 27.98 -28.20 -27.66
C ILE A 119 28.32 -27.83 -29.10
N GLN A 120 28.89 -26.65 -29.30
CA GLN A 120 29.19 -26.14 -30.63
C GLN A 120 30.68 -25.86 -30.78
N CYS A 121 31.37 -26.62 -31.62
CA CYS A 121 32.82 -26.48 -31.86
C CYS A 121 33.15 -25.93 -33.26
N SER A 122 32.12 -25.57 -34.03
CA SER A 122 32.28 -25.03 -35.39
C SER A 122 31.30 -23.88 -35.61
N LYS A 123 31.55 -23.02 -36.61
CA LYS A 123 30.64 -21.90 -36.91
C LYS A 123 29.43 -22.40 -37.68
N ILE A 124 28.24 -22.05 -37.20
CA ILE A 124 26.98 -22.19 -37.93
C ILE A 124 26.45 -20.83 -38.36
N SER A 125 25.49 -20.83 -39.30
CA SER A 125 24.79 -19.61 -39.63
C SER A 125 23.82 -19.22 -38.51
N ASN A 126 23.66 -17.92 -38.34
CA ASN A 126 22.66 -17.28 -37.49
C ASN A 126 21.26 -17.91 -37.63
N GLN A 127 20.81 -18.10 -38.87
CA GLN A 127 19.50 -18.71 -39.16
C GLN A 127 19.40 -20.16 -38.66
N VAL A 128 20.45 -20.97 -38.83
CA VAL A 128 20.47 -22.37 -38.35
C VAL A 128 20.39 -22.43 -36.83
N TRP A 129 21.08 -21.53 -36.13
CA TRP A 129 20.96 -21.44 -34.67
C TRP A 129 19.54 -21.01 -34.26
N LEU A 130 19.01 -19.95 -34.87
CA LEU A 130 17.68 -19.43 -34.54
C LEU A 130 16.59 -20.48 -34.79
N ASP A 131 16.65 -21.21 -35.90
CA ASP A 131 15.71 -22.29 -36.21
C ASP A 131 15.76 -23.38 -35.13
N ARG A 132 16.96 -23.75 -34.67
CA ARG A 132 17.14 -24.73 -33.58
C ARG A 132 16.63 -24.22 -32.24
N HIS A 133 16.89 -22.95 -31.92
CA HIS A 133 16.40 -22.33 -30.68
C HIS A 133 14.86 -22.30 -30.64
N LEU A 134 14.22 -21.87 -31.74
CA LEU A 134 12.76 -21.81 -31.85
C LEU A 134 12.10 -23.20 -31.83
N LEU A 135 12.77 -24.23 -32.37
CA LEU A 135 12.28 -25.60 -32.27
C LEU A 135 12.33 -26.13 -30.82
N TYR A 136 13.35 -25.79 -30.03
CA TYR A 136 13.35 -26.10 -28.60
C TYR A 136 12.26 -25.34 -27.84
N GLU A 137 12.15 -24.04 -28.07
CA GLU A 137 11.11 -23.20 -27.45
C GLU A 137 9.71 -23.74 -27.74
N LYS A 138 9.41 -24.08 -29.00
CA LYS A 138 8.13 -24.68 -29.42
C LYS A 138 7.83 -26.00 -28.73
N ALA A 139 8.86 -26.77 -28.37
CA ALA A 139 8.73 -28.03 -27.64
C ALA A 139 8.62 -27.84 -26.12
N GLY A 140 8.73 -26.61 -25.61
CA GLY A 140 8.84 -26.34 -24.17
C GLY A 140 10.15 -26.82 -23.56
N VAL A 141 11.19 -26.97 -24.38
CA VAL A 141 12.54 -27.40 -23.98
C VAL A 141 13.41 -26.16 -23.80
N LYS A 142 14.13 -26.07 -22.68
CA LYS A 142 15.12 -25.00 -22.49
C LYS A 142 16.44 -25.41 -23.11
N ASP A 143 17.04 -24.57 -23.93
CA ASP A 143 18.31 -24.86 -24.56
C ASP A 143 19.46 -24.03 -23.98
N ILE A 144 20.61 -24.67 -23.81
CA ILE A 144 21.84 -24.08 -23.27
C ILE A 144 22.96 -24.39 -24.26
N TRP A 145 23.59 -23.34 -24.79
CA TRP A 145 24.65 -23.46 -25.79
C TRP A 145 26.03 -23.27 -25.18
N ILE A 146 26.86 -24.31 -25.25
CA ILE A 146 28.25 -24.30 -24.79
C ILE A 146 29.18 -24.39 -26.00
N PHE A 147 30.06 -23.43 -26.17
CA PHE A 147 31.01 -23.40 -27.27
C PHE A 147 32.27 -24.18 -26.90
N GLY A 148 32.93 -24.76 -27.91
CA GLY A 148 34.28 -25.29 -27.73
C GLY A 148 35.25 -24.19 -27.31
N GLY A 149 36.16 -24.49 -26.38
CA GLY A 149 37.22 -23.57 -25.96
C GLY A 149 38.07 -23.08 -27.12
N SER A 150 38.18 -23.86 -28.19
CA SER A 150 38.86 -23.48 -29.43
C SER A 150 38.19 -22.34 -30.22
N MET A 151 36.92 -22.04 -29.94
CA MET A 151 36.18 -20.96 -30.60
C MET A 151 36.42 -19.59 -29.96
N HIS A 152 36.88 -19.55 -28.71
CA HIS A 152 37.11 -18.30 -27.99
C HIS A 152 38.31 -17.53 -28.57
N SER A 153 38.17 -16.20 -28.66
CA SER A 153 39.29 -15.33 -28.97
C SER A 153 39.19 -14.00 -28.26
N TYR A 154 40.33 -13.46 -27.81
CA TYR A 154 40.41 -12.11 -27.28
C TYR A 154 40.43 -11.07 -28.41
N GLY A 155 39.98 -9.87 -28.10
CA GLY A 155 40.25 -8.68 -28.88
C GLY A 155 41.76 -8.41 -28.94
N ARG A 156 42.20 -7.61 -29.91
CA ARG A 156 43.61 -7.23 -30.06
C ARG A 156 43.79 -5.73 -29.92
N THR A 157 44.78 -5.35 -29.12
CA THR A 157 45.26 -3.98 -28.97
C THR A 157 46.78 -4.01 -29.18
N GLU A 158 47.33 -3.17 -30.06
CA GLU A 158 48.78 -3.11 -30.36
C GLU A 158 49.43 -4.47 -30.70
N ASN A 159 48.73 -5.31 -31.49
CA ASN A 159 49.15 -6.68 -31.84
C ASN A 159 49.27 -7.66 -30.66
N GLN A 160 48.77 -7.32 -29.49
CA GLN A 160 48.67 -8.21 -28.32
C GLN A 160 47.21 -8.49 -27.97
N ASN A 161 46.96 -9.62 -27.30
CA ASN A 161 45.62 -9.93 -26.80
C ASN A 161 45.26 -8.98 -25.66
N ASP A 162 44.09 -8.37 -25.78
CA ASP A 162 43.50 -7.53 -24.76
C ASP A 162 42.53 -8.39 -23.95
N TYR A 163 42.95 -8.80 -22.75
CA TYR A 163 42.23 -9.77 -21.93
C TYR A 163 40.89 -9.25 -21.38
N GLU A 164 40.63 -7.94 -21.47
CA GLU A 164 39.34 -7.34 -21.12
C GLU A 164 38.33 -7.38 -22.28
N LYS A 165 38.81 -7.64 -23.50
CA LYS A 165 38.00 -7.62 -24.72
C LYS A 165 37.85 -9.03 -25.28
N HIS A 166 36.62 -9.43 -25.54
CA HIS A 166 36.33 -10.73 -26.17
C HIS A 166 35.75 -10.52 -27.55
N LYS A 167 36.34 -11.18 -28.54
CA LYS A 167 35.90 -11.10 -29.93
C LYS A 167 34.91 -12.22 -30.21
N LEU A 168 33.70 -11.84 -30.57
CA LEU A 168 32.63 -12.73 -30.99
C LEU A 168 32.51 -12.75 -32.52
N CYS A 169 32.33 -13.92 -33.11
CA CYS A 169 31.82 -14.03 -34.47
C CYS A 169 30.32 -13.73 -34.53
N SER A 170 29.76 -13.62 -35.74
CA SER A 170 28.34 -13.29 -35.96
C SER A 170 27.39 -14.20 -35.18
N PHE A 171 27.64 -15.51 -35.20
CA PHE A 171 26.83 -16.49 -34.50
C PHE A 171 26.93 -16.36 -32.97
N GLU A 172 28.15 -16.25 -32.43
CA GLU A 172 28.37 -16.05 -30.99
C GLU A 172 27.70 -14.77 -30.48
N LYS A 173 27.68 -13.72 -31.30
CA LYS A 173 27.00 -12.46 -30.99
C LYS A 173 25.49 -12.64 -30.83
N GLU A 174 24.85 -13.42 -31.70
CA GLU A 174 23.41 -13.67 -31.59
C GLU A 174 23.08 -14.46 -30.33
N VAL A 175 23.85 -15.51 -30.03
CA VAL A 175 23.71 -16.27 -28.79
C VAL A 175 23.88 -15.36 -27.57
N TYR A 176 24.95 -14.56 -27.52
CA TYR A 176 25.17 -13.60 -26.44
C TYR A 176 24.07 -12.53 -26.33
N SER A 177 23.40 -12.22 -27.44
CA SER A 177 22.30 -11.25 -27.44
C SER A 177 21.00 -11.86 -26.93
N ALA A 178 20.77 -13.14 -27.18
CA ALA A 178 19.57 -13.88 -26.77
C ALA A 178 19.62 -14.35 -25.31
N TYR A 179 20.79 -14.75 -24.82
CA TYR A 179 20.96 -15.23 -23.44
C TYR A 179 21.65 -14.19 -22.55
N GLU A 180 21.71 -14.51 -21.26
CA GLU A 180 22.40 -13.72 -20.22
C GLU A 180 23.91 -14.00 -20.13
N GLY A 181 24.45 -14.82 -21.04
CA GLY A 181 25.87 -15.07 -21.15
C GLY A 181 26.23 -16.02 -22.29
N ILE A 182 27.53 -16.14 -22.56
CA ILE A 182 28.10 -17.11 -23.49
C ILE A 182 29.18 -17.93 -22.79
N TYR A 183 29.27 -19.21 -23.14
CA TYR A 183 30.06 -20.20 -22.41
C TYR A 183 31.04 -20.92 -23.32
N TYR A 184 32.30 -21.05 -22.90
CA TYR A 184 33.35 -21.75 -23.66
C TYR A 184 33.98 -22.84 -22.81
N LEU A 185 33.83 -24.10 -23.20
CA LEU A 185 34.33 -25.27 -22.49
C LEU A 185 35.56 -25.85 -23.21
N ASN A 186 36.68 -25.92 -22.50
CA ASN A 186 37.80 -26.76 -22.90
C ASN A 186 37.70 -28.11 -22.19
N PRO A 187 37.33 -29.19 -22.90
CA PRO A 187 37.12 -30.50 -22.27
C PRO A 187 38.42 -31.25 -21.96
N ASP A 188 39.58 -30.80 -22.47
CA ASP A 188 40.88 -31.41 -22.13
C ASP A 188 41.39 -30.92 -20.78
N THR A 189 41.13 -29.66 -20.45
CA THR A 189 41.48 -29.08 -19.14
C THR A 189 40.31 -29.10 -18.16
N GLU A 190 39.11 -29.46 -18.61
CA GLU A 190 37.84 -29.36 -17.87
C GLU A 190 37.57 -27.94 -17.32
N ILE A 191 38.02 -26.92 -18.05
CA ILE A 191 37.84 -25.51 -17.68
C ILE A 191 36.77 -24.88 -18.56
N ILE A 192 35.87 -24.14 -17.93
CA ILE A 192 34.87 -23.33 -18.61
C ILE A 192 35.12 -21.84 -18.37
N ARG A 193 34.99 -21.06 -19.44
CA ARG A 193 34.96 -19.60 -19.42
C ARG A 193 33.53 -19.15 -19.62
N ILE A 194 33.04 -18.34 -18.70
CA ILE A 194 31.68 -17.80 -18.69
C ILE A 194 31.79 -16.29 -18.84
N LEU A 195 31.18 -15.76 -19.89
CA LEU A 195 31.10 -14.33 -20.15
C LEU A 195 29.67 -13.86 -19.90
N TYR A 196 29.42 -13.21 -18.76
CA TYR A 196 28.07 -12.74 -18.42
C TYR A 196 27.71 -11.47 -19.18
N LYS A 197 26.43 -11.34 -19.52
CA LYS A 197 25.89 -10.13 -20.14
C LYS A 197 25.89 -8.96 -19.17
N LYS A 198 26.22 -7.78 -19.68
CA LYS A 198 26.19 -6.51 -18.94
C LYS A 198 25.45 -5.48 -19.79
N GLU A 199 24.59 -4.66 -19.17
CA GLU A 199 23.55 -3.89 -19.87
C GLU A 199 24.04 -2.93 -20.98
N SER A 200 25.34 -2.61 -21.14
CA SER A 200 25.83 -1.72 -22.22
C SER A 200 27.35 -1.80 -22.52
N TYR A 201 27.88 -2.88 -23.11
CA TYR A 201 29.34 -3.00 -23.32
C TYR A 201 29.81 -3.67 -24.63
N TYR A 202 29.23 -3.29 -25.77
CA TYR A 202 29.91 -3.53 -27.06
C TYR A 202 31.00 -2.47 -27.24
N HIS A 203 32.27 -2.89 -27.28
CA HIS A 203 33.39 -2.04 -27.66
C HIS A 203 33.39 -1.79 -29.19
N SER A 204 32.93 -2.77 -29.96
CA SER A 204 32.65 -2.66 -31.39
C SER A 204 31.63 -3.73 -31.81
N ASP A 205 31.26 -3.79 -33.10
CA ASP A 205 30.25 -4.74 -33.60
C ASP A 205 30.53 -6.21 -33.27
N THR A 206 31.79 -6.57 -33.05
CA THR A 206 32.23 -7.95 -32.79
C THR A 206 33.04 -8.08 -31.51
N VAL A 207 33.15 -7.04 -30.68
CA VAL A 207 33.98 -7.07 -29.48
C VAL A 207 33.17 -6.59 -28.28
N ILE A 208 33.14 -7.41 -27.23
CA ILE A 208 32.45 -7.12 -25.98
C ILE A 208 33.45 -6.96 -24.83
N ILE A 209 33.04 -6.20 -23.82
CA ILE A 209 33.68 -6.15 -22.50
C ILE A 209 32.63 -6.64 -21.50
N CYS A 210 32.95 -7.63 -20.69
CA CYS A 210 31.97 -8.30 -19.84
C CYS A 210 32.58 -8.82 -18.55
N ASP A 211 31.72 -9.23 -17.61
CA ASP A 211 32.18 -9.90 -16.41
C ASP A 211 32.55 -11.35 -16.75
N GLU A 212 33.85 -11.62 -16.80
CA GLU A 212 34.40 -12.94 -17.10
C GLU A 212 34.61 -13.75 -15.82
N ILE A 213 34.23 -15.03 -15.87
CA ILE A 213 34.60 -16.02 -14.88
C ILE A 213 35.23 -17.23 -15.58
N ILE A 214 36.34 -17.72 -15.04
CA ILE A 214 36.97 -18.97 -15.45
C ILE A 214 36.94 -19.91 -14.24
N CYS A 215 36.39 -21.11 -14.40
CA CYS A 215 36.37 -22.11 -13.33
C CYS A 215 36.45 -23.54 -13.87
N GLU A 216 36.65 -24.51 -12.98
CA GLU A 216 36.48 -25.92 -13.33
C GLU A 216 35.01 -26.21 -13.65
N PHE A 217 34.77 -27.04 -14.65
CA PHE A 217 33.42 -27.36 -15.11
C PHE A 217 32.60 -28.10 -14.03
N LYS A 218 33.26 -28.86 -13.15
CA LYS A 218 32.63 -29.53 -12.00
C LYS A 218 31.91 -28.58 -11.03
N ASP A 219 32.23 -27.29 -11.06
CA ASP A 219 31.65 -26.26 -10.20
C ASP A 219 30.57 -25.44 -10.92
N VAL A 220 30.10 -25.89 -12.09
CA VAL A 220 29.03 -25.26 -12.87
C VAL A 220 27.67 -25.84 -12.52
N TYR A 221 26.69 -24.97 -12.38
CA TYR A 221 25.29 -25.31 -12.11
C TYR A 221 24.42 -24.63 -13.16
N ILE A 222 23.27 -25.23 -13.48
CA ILE A 222 22.23 -24.55 -14.26
C ILE A 222 21.28 -23.85 -13.28
N PHE A 223 21.01 -22.58 -13.51
CA PHE A 223 19.99 -21.82 -12.80
C PHE A 223 19.12 -21.08 -13.79
N LYS A 224 17.83 -21.44 -13.82
CA LYS A 224 16.84 -21.06 -14.84
C LYS A 224 17.22 -21.57 -16.23
N ASP A 225 18.06 -20.82 -16.92
CA ASP A 225 18.50 -20.99 -18.31
C ASP A 225 19.99 -20.61 -18.48
N MET A 226 20.69 -20.33 -17.37
CA MET A 226 22.09 -19.94 -17.39
C MET A 226 23.01 -20.96 -16.72
N LEU A 227 24.23 -21.08 -17.24
CA LEU A 227 25.34 -21.66 -16.50
C LEU A 227 25.91 -20.64 -15.52
N ILE A 228 25.97 -21.04 -14.25
CA ILE A 228 26.52 -20.23 -13.18
C ILE A 228 27.49 -21.04 -12.32
N THR A 229 28.34 -20.35 -11.56
CA THR A 229 29.22 -21.00 -10.59
C THR A 229 28.44 -21.47 -9.37
N LYS A 230 28.97 -22.50 -8.70
CA LYS A 230 28.47 -23.01 -7.41
C LYS A 230 28.23 -21.92 -6.36
N GLU A 231 29.16 -20.96 -6.27
CA GLU A 231 29.05 -19.85 -5.32
C GLU A 231 27.84 -18.95 -5.67
N LYS A 232 27.69 -18.57 -6.93
CA LYS A 232 26.56 -17.76 -7.40
C LYS A 232 25.23 -18.51 -7.24
N HIS A 233 25.22 -19.82 -7.50
CA HIS A 233 24.04 -20.68 -7.35
C HIS A 233 23.53 -20.72 -5.91
N THR A 234 24.43 -20.97 -4.95
CA THR A 234 24.08 -20.99 -3.52
C THR A 234 23.43 -19.66 -3.09
N LYS A 235 24.05 -18.53 -3.46
CA LYS A 235 23.53 -17.18 -3.13
C LYS A 235 22.15 -16.91 -3.74
N LEU A 236 21.94 -17.31 -5.00
CA LEU A 236 20.65 -17.08 -5.68
C LEU A 236 19.52 -17.92 -5.08
N ILE A 237 19.79 -19.17 -4.69
CA ILE A 237 18.80 -20.02 -4.01
C ILE A 237 18.40 -19.44 -2.65
N GLU A 238 19.37 -18.96 -1.87
CA GLU A 238 19.09 -18.30 -0.59
C GLU A 238 18.20 -17.07 -0.79
N LEU A 239 18.52 -16.24 -1.77
CA LEU A 239 17.73 -15.07 -2.11
C LEU A 239 16.30 -15.42 -2.55
N GLU A 240 16.10 -16.49 -3.33
CA GLU A 240 14.76 -16.95 -3.72
C GLU A 240 13.94 -17.46 -2.52
N LYS A 241 14.59 -18.17 -1.58
CA LYS A 241 13.94 -18.61 -0.33
C LYS A 241 13.52 -17.42 0.54
N GLU A 242 14.37 -16.40 0.66
CA GLU A 242 14.04 -15.18 1.40
C GLU A 242 12.87 -14.43 0.76
N LYS A 243 12.87 -14.28 -0.57
CA LYS A 243 11.76 -13.67 -1.31
C LYS A 243 10.45 -14.44 -1.14
N ALA A 244 10.50 -15.78 -1.18
CA ALA A 244 9.33 -16.61 -0.97
C ALA A 244 8.76 -16.43 0.44
N LYS A 245 9.62 -16.40 1.46
CA LYS A 245 9.23 -16.16 2.86
C LYS A 245 8.59 -14.78 3.04
N ALA A 246 9.21 -13.73 2.49
CA ALA A 246 8.66 -12.38 2.54
C ALA A 246 7.29 -12.27 1.87
N LYS A 247 7.09 -12.95 0.72
CA LYS A 247 5.80 -13.01 0.03
C LYS A 247 4.72 -13.72 0.86
N GLU A 248 5.07 -14.80 1.55
CA GLU A 248 4.13 -15.51 2.44
C GLU A 248 3.74 -14.63 3.64
N GLU A 249 4.69 -13.94 4.24
CA GLU A 249 4.45 -13.01 5.35
C GLU A 249 3.55 -11.84 4.94
N GLN A 250 3.79 -11.27 3.76
CA GLN A 250 2.92 -10.23 3.20
C GLN A 250 1.49 -10.74 2.98
N LEU A 251 1.32 -11.94 2.42
CA LEU A 251 -0.01 -12.53 2.22
C LEU A 251 -0.74 -12.75 3.55
N ARG A 252 -0.04 -13.23 4.59
CA ARG A 252 -0.61 -13.40 5.94
C ARG A 252 -1.06 -12.06 6.52
N TYR A 253 -0.25 -11.01 6.39
CA TYR A 253 -0.60 -9.67 6.83
C TYR A 253 -1.87 -9.15 6.13
N GLU A 254 -1.94 -9.26 4.81
CA GLU A 254 -3.12 -8.84 4.03
C GLU A 254 -4.40 -9.59 4.44
N GLN A 255 -4.31 -10.90 4.70
CA GLN A 255 -5.43 -11.70 5.19
C GLN A 255 -5.89 -11.26 6.58
N GLU A 256 -4.96 -10.96 7.49
CA GLU A 256 -5.29 -10.47 8.83
C GLU A 256 -6.00 -9.12 8.79
N GLN A 257 -5.53 -8.20 7.93
CA GLN A 257 -6.18 -6.90 7.73
C GLN A 257 -7.62 -7.06 7.20
N LYS A 258 -7.83 -7.93 6.20
CA LYS A 258 -9.18 -8.24 5.69
C LYS A 258 -10.10 -8.81 6.77
N ARG A 259 -9.59 -9.70 7.63
CA ARG A 259 -10.37 -10.26 8.75
C ARG A 259 -10.79 -9.18 9.74
N LYS A 260 -9.84 -8.30 10.13
CA LYS A 260 -10.11 -7.16 11.01
C LYS A 260 -11.16 -6.23 10.42
N GLN A 261 -11.09 -5.94 9.12
CA GLN A 261 -12.08 -5.12 8.42
C GLN A 261 -13.47 -5.75 8.41
N MET A 262 -13.59 -7.05 8.08
CA MET A 262 -14.89 -7.74 8.10
C MET A 262 -15.51 -7.78 9.50
N GLU A 263 -14.70 -7.97 10.55
CA GLU A 263 -15.20 -7.95 11.92
C GLU A 263 -15.71 -6.55 12.31
N LYS A 264 -15.01 -5.49 11.87
CA LYS A 264 -15.42 -4.09 12.05
C LYS A 264 -16.75 -3.81 11.33
N GLU A 265 -16.89 -4.20 10.07
CA GLU A 265 -18.12 -4.03 9.28
C GLU A 265 -19.31 -4.76 9.91
N LYS A 266 -19.09 -5.97 10.44
CA LYS A 266 -20.13 -6.73 11.14
C LYS A 266 -20.60 -5.98 12.40
N LYS A 267 -19.67 -5.45 13.20
CA LYS A 267 -19.99 -4.65 14.40
C LYS A 267 -20.75 -3.37 14.01
N ALA A 268 -20.36 -2.69 12.93
CA ALA A 268 -21.06 -1.51 12.44
C ALA A 268 -22.51 -1.82 12.01
N LYS A 269 -22.74 -2.92 11.29
CA LYS A 269 -24.08 -3.36 10.88
C LYS A 269 -24.99 -3.68 12.08
N THR A 270 -24.47 -4.36 13.08
CA THR A 270 -25.22 -4.62 14.33
C THR A 270 -25.61 -3.32 15.02
N TYR A 271 -24.67 -2.38 15.15
CA TYR A 271 -24.94 -1.08 15.77
C TYR A 271 -26.01 -0.26 15.01
N ILE A 272 -25.95 -0.23 13.67
CA ILE A 272 -26.97 0.44 12.84
C ILE A 272 -28.35 -0.18 13.05
N HIS A 273 -28.43 -1.50 13.19
CA HIS A 273 -29.67 -2.20 13.49
C HIS A 273 -30.23 -1.78 14.86
N ASP A 274 -29.38 -1.72 15.89
CA ASP A 274 -29.77 -1.34 17.25
C ASP A 274 -30.33 0.09 17.31
N ILE A 275 -29.67 1.06 16.65
CA ILE A 275 -30.19 2.45 16.55
C ILE A 275 -31.55 2.51 15.85
N LYS A 276 -31.74 1.73 14.77
CA LYS A 276 -33.02 1.71 14.04
C LYS A 276 -34.15 1.22 14.94
N GLU A 277 -33.90 0.18 15.73
CA GLU A 277 -34.87 -0.35 16.70
C GLU A 277 -35.18 0.67 17.80
N GLU A 278 -34.17 1.35 18.37
CA GLU A 278 -34.37 2.40 19.37
C GLU A 278 -35.23 3.55 18.85
N ARG A 279 -34.99 4.01 17.62
CA ARG A 279 -35.77 5.10 17.00
C ARG A 279 -37.23 4.70 16.77
N LEU A 280 -37.46 3.48 16.31
CA LEU A 280 -38.82 2.95 16.12
C LEU A 280 -39.58 2.91 17.46
N GLN A 281 -38.86 2.69 18.56
CA GLN A 281 -39.40 2.67 19.92
C GLN A 281 -39.43 4.05 20.62
N ALA A 282 -38.91 5.12 20.02
CA ALA A 282 -38.79 6.45 20.66
C ALA A 282 -40.14 6.98 21.19
N THR A 283 -41.24 6.71 20.49
CA THR A 283 -42.59 7.13 20.92
C THR A 283 -43.25 6.18 21.93
N LYS A 284 -42.69 4.98 22.14
CA LYS A 284 -43.24 3.94 23.04
C LYS A 284 -43.22 4.38 24.50
N LEU A 285 -42.18 5.10 24.92
CA LEU A 285 -42.00 5.61 26.28
C LEU A 285 -42.70 6.97 26.53
N MET A 286 -43.27 7.56 25.48
CA MET A 286 -43.98 8.84 25.54
C MET A 286 -45.44 8.64 25.98
N THR A 287 -45.93 9.54 26.82
CA THR A 287 -47.37 9.71 27.10
C THR A 287 -48.12 10.26 25.88
N GLU A 288 -49.44 10.19 25.87
CA GLU A 288 -50.24 10.72 24.76
C GLU A 288 -50.06 12.24 24.54
N LYS A 289 -49.84 13.01 25.61
CA LYS A 289 -49.52 14.44 25.52
C LYS A 289 -48.15 14.67 24.89
N GLU A 290 -47.15 13.89 25.28
CA GLU A 290 -45.79 13.92 24.72
C GLU A 290 -45.79 13.54 23.24
N LYS A 291 -46.49 12.46 22.86
CA LYS A 291 -46.66 12.04 21.46
C LYS A 291 -47.32 13.11 20.61
N LYS A 292 -48.36 13.77 21.13
CA LYS A 292 -49.04 14.88 20.43
C LYS A 292 -48.06 16.04 20.21
N GLN A 293 -47.32 16.43 21.23
CA GLN A 293 -46.32 17.49 21.12
C GLN A 293 -45.21 17.15 20.13
N PHE A 294 -44.69 15.90 20.18
CA PHE A 294 -43.66 15.39 19.27
C PHE A 294 -44.12 15.48 17.81
N LYS A 295 -45.32 14.95 17.51
CA LYS A 295 -45.91 14.99 16.15
C LYS A 295 -46.10 16.41 15.64
N VAL A 296 -46.55 17.34 16.50
CA VAL A 296 -46.72 18.75 16.12
C VAL A 296 -45.39 19.37 15.69
N ILE A 297 -44.31 19.15 16.47
CA ILE A 297 -43.00 19.72 16.14
C ILE A 297 -42.39 19.04 14.92
N CYS A 298 -42.42 17.71 14.83
CA CYS A 298 -41.90 16.98 13.67
C CYS A 298 -42.61 17.38 12.37
N ASN A 299 -43.95 17.52 12.38
CA ASN A 299 -44.70 17.99 11.21
C ASN A 299 -44.32 19.42 10.82
N LYS A 300 -44.15 20.31 11.81
CA LYS A 300 -43.72 21.71 11.58
C LYS A 300 -42.33 21.77 10.94
N LEU A 301 -41.40 20.94 11.40
CA LEU A 301 -40.01 20.91 10.93
C LEU A 301 -39.78 19.95 9.74
N ARG A 302 -40.81 19.21 9.32
CA ARG A 302 -40.75 18.16 8.28
C ARG A 302 -39.76 17.03 8.61
N PHE A 303 -39.66 16.68 9.90
CA PHE A 303 -38.89 15.53 10.35
C PHE A 303 -39.71 14.23 10.31
N ASN A 304 -39.06 13.15 9.92
CA ASN A 304 -39.54 11.78 9.88
C ASN A 304 -38.43 10.82 10.37
N GLU A 305 -38.73 9.52 10.38
CA GLU A 305 -37.82 8.48 10.89
C GLU A 305 -36.45 8.44 10.18
N ASN A 306 -36.41 8.82 8.90
CA ASN A 306 -35.20 8.76 8.09
C ASN A 306 -34.32 10.00 8.24
N ASN A 307 -34.94 11.15 8.54
CA ASN A 307 -34.27 12.44 8.46
C ASN A 307 -34.23 13.22 9.79
N PHE A 308 -34.64 12.59 10.88
CA PHE A 308 -34.55 13.16 12.23
C PHE A 308 -33.08 13.45 12.57
N PRO A 309 -32.71 14.67 12.99
CA PRO A 309 -31.31 15.00 13.28
C PRO A 309 -30.73 14.19 14.46
N PRO A 310 -29.62 13.45 14.28
CA PRO A 310 -28.94 12.69 15.34
C PRO A 310 -28.65 13.47 16.62
N ILE A 311 -28.30 14.73 16.46
CA ILE A 311 -27.98 15.69 17.53
C ILE A 311 -29.12 15.98 18.50
N LEU A 312 -30.36 15.68 18.10
CA LEU A 312 -31.57 15.83 18.93
C LEU A 312 -31.96 14.51 19.60
N HIS A 313 -31.02 13.55 19.61
CA HIS A 313 -31.15 12.23 20.20
C HIS A 313 -29.84 11.85 20.92
N ILE A 314 -29.40 12.70 21.84
CA ILE A 314 -28.16 12.47 22.59
C ILE A 314 -28.51 12.26 24.06
N ASP A 315 -28.15 11.10 24.60
CA ASP A 315 -28.24 10.86 26.03
C ASP A 315 -26.98 11.43 26.69
N THR A 316 -27.16 12.45 27.51
CA THR A 316 -26.06 13.12 28.20
C THR A 316 -26.00 12.70 29.66
N GLU A 317 -24.90 12.98 30.39
CA GLU A 317 -24.70 12.53 31.78
C GLU A 317 -25.86 12.84 32.74
N CYS A 318 -26.62 13.91 32.47
CA CYS A 318 -27.73 14.37 33.29
C CYS A 318 -29.11 14.14 32.65
N SER A 319 -29.18 13.54 31.47
CA SER A 319 -30.43 13.37 30.71
C SER A 319 -31.45 12.48 31.43
N ASP A 320 -30.97 11.56 32.27
CA ASP A 320 -31.78 10.69 33.11
C ASP A 320 -32.63 11.43 34.16
N LEU A 321 -32.28 12.67 34.52
CA LEU A 321 -33.02 13.53 35.43
C LEU A 321 -34.37 14.00 34.85
N ILE A 322 -34.52 13.95 33.52
CA ILE A 322 -35.78 14.22 32.82
C ILE A 322 -36.42 12.87 32.45
N ALA A 323 -37.65 12.64 32.90
CA ALA A 323 -38.38 11.40 32.60
C ALA A 323 -39.01 11.41 31.20
N THR A 324 -39.27 12.59 30.63
CA THR A 324 -39.59 12.73 29.21
C THR A 324 -38.40 12.30 28.35
N PRO A 325 -38.58 11.49 27.30
CA PRO A 325 -37.48 11.06 26.45
C PRO A 325 -36.69 12.22 25.82
N PRO A 326 -35.33 12.14 25.75
CA PRO A 326 -34.45 13.14 25.10
C PRO A 326 -34.94 13.64 23.75
N TYR A 327 -35.38 12.72 22.88
CA TYR A 327 -35.95 12.98 21.57
C TYR A 327 -36.98 14.12 21.53
N LEU A 328 -37.84 14.22 22.55
CA LEU A 328 -38.90 15.21 22.56
C LEU A 328 -38.42 16.53 23.15
N TRP A 329 -37.74 16.50 24.29
CA TRP A 329 -37.41 17.75 24.97
C TRP A 329 -36.24 18.47 24.30
N GLN A 330 -35.26 17.76 23.73
CA GLN A 330 -34.20 18.36 22.91
C GLN A 330 -34.77 18.96 21.63
N LEU A 331 -35.66 18.23 20.95
CA LEU A 331 -36.39 18.74 19.79
C LEU A 331 -37.22 19.99 20.11
N TRP A 332 -37.87 20.01 21.28
CA TRP A 332 -38.62 21.17 21.73
C TRP A 332 -37.72 22.37 22.00
N ILE A 333 -36.55 22.19 22.63
CA ILE A 333 -35.55 23.25 22.80
C ILE A 333 -35.11 23.78 21.43
N TYR A 334 -34.79 22.88 20.50
CA TYR A 334 -34.39 23.24 19.15
C TYR A 334 -35.46 24.08 18.45
N ASP A 335 -36.71 23.62 18.40
CA ASP A 335 -37.82 24.33 17.74
C ASP A 335 -38.09 25.73 18.34
N ASN A 336 -38.00 25.86 19.66
CA ASN A 336 -38.41 27.09 20.35
C ASN A 336 -37.29 28.12 20.48
N PHE A 337 -36.04 27.69 20.60
CA PHE A 337 -34.91 28.56 20.95
C PHE A 337 -33.78 28.60 19.94
N ILE A 338 -33.72 27.66 19.00
CA ILE A 338 -32.62 27.59 18.03
C ILE A 338 -33.12 27.75 16.59
N TYR A 339 -34.13 26.99 16.18
CA TYR A 339 -34.59 26.93 14.79
C TYR A 339 -35.03 28.28 14.22
N LYS A 340 -34.34 28.73 13.16
CA LYS A 340 -34.56 30.02 12.48
C LYS A 340 -34.53 31.23 13.42
N LYS A 341 -33.71 31.17 14.47
CA LYS A 341 -33.61 32.24 15.48
C LYS A 341 -32.50 33.25 15.22
N ILE A 342 -31.46 32.95 14.43
CA ILE A 342 -30.34 33.89 14.23
C ILE A 342 -30.84 35.26 13.73
N SER A 343 -31.82 35.26 12.81
CA SER A 343 -32.42 36.50 12.27
C SER A 343 -33.25 37.32 13.26
N LYS A 344 -33.67 36.75 14.40
CA LYS A 344 -34.59 37.36 15.37
C LYS A 344 -33.94 37.58 16.74
N GLN A 345 -33.04 36.69 17.13
CA GLN A 345 -32.40 36.63 18.43
C GLN A 345 -31.12 35.78 18.31
N GLU A 346 -29.96 36.45 18.30
CA GLU A 346 -28.64 35.81 18.14
C GLU A 346 -28.17 35.04 19.40
N LYS A 347 -28.75 35.34 20.57
CA LYS A 347 -28.33 34.83 21.88
C LYS A 347 -29.47 34.10 22.59
N VAL A 348 -29.21 32.88 23.04
CA VAL A 348 -30.10 32.09 23.91
C VAL A 348 -29.68 32.28 25.37
N TRP A 349 -30.65 32.58 26.22
CA TRP A 349 -30.48 32.63 27.67
C TRP A 349 -31.08 31.36 28.29
N VAL A 350 -30.22 30.43 28.73
CA VAL A 350 -30.61 29.09 29.22
C VAL A 350 -31.60 29.13 30.39
N PRO A 351 -31.54 30.08 31.35
CA PRO A 351 -32.59 30.23 32.37
C PRO A 351 -33.98 30.48 31.80
N LYS A 352 -34.10 31.18 30.66
CA LYS A 352 -35.40 31.34 29.99
C LYS A 352 -35.91 30.02 29.43
N VAL A 353 -35.01 29.22 28.85
CA VAL A 353 -35.32 27.86 28.39
C VAL A 353 -35.83 27.02 29.55
N TYR A 354 -35.15 27.09 30.71
CA TYR A 354 -35.55 26.42 31.93
C TYR A 354 -36.94 26.86 32.43
N GLU A 355 -37.23 28.16 32.50
CA GLU A 355 -38.55 28.64 32.95
C GLU A 355 -39.69 28.19 32.02
N GLU A 356 -39.46 28.19 30.70
CA GLU A 356 -40.44 27.69 29.75
C GLU A 356 -40.59 26.17 29.81
N PHE A 357 -39.48 25.45 30.02
CA PHE A 357 -39.50 24.00 30.26
C PHE A 357 -40.31 23.67 31.52
N LYS A 358 -40.11 24.41 32.61
CA LYS A 358 -40.89 24.28 33.84
C LYS A 358 -42.38 24.53 33.60
N SER A 359 -42.73 25.47 32.71
CA SER A 359 -44.13 25.65 32.28
C SER A 359 -44.70 24.40 31.59
N MET A 360 -43.90 23.73 30.75
CA MET A 360 -44.29 22.47 30.11
C MET A 360 -44.48 21.34 31.12
N VAL A 361 -43.64 21.28 32.17
CA VAL A 361 -43.81 20.36 33.30
C VAL A 361 -45.09 20.66 34.08
N ASN A 362 -45.35 21.92 34.40
CA ASN A 362 -46.56 22.35 35.13
C ASN A 362 -47.86 22.07 34.35
N LYS A 363 -47.81 22.12 33.02
CA LYS A 363 -48.94 21.73 32.13
C LYS A 363 -49.12 20.21 32.03
N GLY A 364 -48.23 19.44 32.66
CA GLY A 364 -48.19 17.98 32.60
C GLY A 364 -47.88 17.46 31.19
N ILE A 365 -47.13 18.22 30.39
CA ILE A 365 -46.65 17.79 29.07
C ILE A 365 -45.29 17.12 29.24
N PHE A 366 -44.38 17.71 30.03
CA PHE A 366 -43.09 17.10 30.35
C PHE A 366 -43.07 16.51 31.76
N ARG A 367 -42.22 15.51 31.95
CA ARG A 367 -42.03 14.76 33.18
C ARG A 367 -40.57 14.85 33.60
N VAL A 368 -40.35 15.08 34.89
CA VAL A 368 -39.01 15.13 35.51
C VAL A 368 -38.94 14.07 36.60
N LYS A 369 -37.75 13.51 36.83
CA LYS A 369 -37.52 12.64 37.98
C LYS A 369 -37.19 13.52 39.18
N TYR A 370 -37.96 13.40 40.26
CA TYR A 370 -37.61 14.07 41.52
C TYR A 370 -36.54 13.25 42.21
N VAL A 371 -35.30 13.77 42.22
CA VAL A 371 -34.25 13.22 43.06
C VAL A 371 -34.44 13.74 44.49
N SER A 372 -34.24 12.86 45.47
CA SER A 372 -34.34 13.14 46.92
C SER A 372 -33.64 14.46 47.31
N ARG A 373 -34.16 15.16 48.34
CA ARG A 373 -33.57 16.40 48.92
C ARG A 373 -32.09 16.26 49.32
N ASN A 374 -31.56 15.04 49.41
CA ASN A 374 -30.19 14.74 49.82
C ASN A 374 -29.18 14.62 48.66
N GLU A 375 -29.64 14.52 47.41
CA GLU A 375 -28.75 14.49 46.24
C GLU A 375 -28.88 15.82 45.48
N ASN A 376 -27.76 16.52 45.33
CA ASN A 376 -27.69 17.88 44.80
C ASN A 376 -27.87 17.93 43.25
N ARG A 377 -28.82 17.15 42.69
CA ARG A 377 -29.00 16.92 41.24
C ARG A 377 -30.40 17.36 40.78
N HIS A 378 -30.50 18.58 40.25
CA HIS A 378 -31.74 19.15 39.71
C HIS A 378 -31.82 18.95 38.19
N TYR A 379 -33.00 18.66 37.63
CA TYR A 379 -33.19 18.38 36.20
C TYR A 379 -32.75 19.51 35.25
N SER A 380 -32.58 20.73 35.76
CA SER A 380 -31.98 21.83 34.99
C SER A 380 -30.57 21.49 34.49
N PHE A 381 -29.82 20.64 35.19
CA PHE A 381 -28.50 20.20 34.74
C PHE A 381 -28.55 19.49 33.39
N ALA A 382 -29.61 18.71 33.11
CA ALA A 382 -29.82 18.11 31.79
C ALA A 382 -29.90 19.16 30.67
N ILE A 383 -30.60 20.26 30.93
CA ILE A 383 -30.74 21.37 29.98
C ILE A 383 -29.38 22.05 29.74
N TYR A 384 -28.62 22.34 30.81
CA TYR A 384 -27.30 22.97 30.68
C TYR A 384 -26.29 22.07 29.97
N ASN A 385 -26.27 20.78 30.30
CA ASN A 385 -25.36 19.82 29.70
C ASN A 385 -25.69 19.56 28.21
N PHE A 386 -26.96 19.61 27.83
CA PHE A 386 -27.34 19.64 26.41
C PHE A 386 -26.79 20.88 25.68
N PHE A 387 -26.86 22.06 26.27
CA PHE A 387 -26.28 23.28 25.67
C PHE A 387 -24.76 23.28 25.60
N GLU A 388 -24.08 22.65 26.57
CA GLU A 388 -22.65 22.39 26.53
C GLU A 388 -22.31 21.49 25.34
N HIS A 389 -23.02 20.38 25.17
CA HIS A 389 -22.82 19.48 24.04
C HIS A 389 -23.10 20.16 22.68
N LEU A 390 -24.18 20.94 22.58
CA LEU A 390 -24.42 21.79 21.40
C LEU A 390 -23.29 22.78 21.12
N SER A 391 -22.53 23.19 22.15
CA SER A 391 -21.38 24.06 22.00
C SER A 391 -20.13 23.32 21.53
N GLU A 392 -19.94 22.06 21.94
CA GLU A 392 -18.82 21.21 21.51
C GLU A 392 -18.90 20.90 20.01
N ILE A 393 -20.10 20.60 19.53
CA ILE A 393 -20.37 20.25 18.13
C ILE A 393 -20.66 21.48 17.25
N GLY A 394 -20.49 22.70 17.77
CA GLY A 394 -20.50 23.93 16.99
C GLY A 394 -21.89 24.43 16.54
N VAL A 395 -22.98 23.96 17.14
CA VAL A 395 -24.34 24.48 16.89
C VAL A 395 -24.59 25.77 17.67
N THR A 396 -24.11 25.82 18.91
CA THR A 396 -24.09 27.03 19.73
C THR A 396 -22.67 27.36 20.17
N GLN A 397 -22.48 28.48 20.84
CA GLN A 397 -21.21 28.84 21.44
C GLN A 397 -21.45 29.52 22.79
N GLN A 398 -20.92 28.93 23.85
CA GLN A 398 -20.98 29.53 25.19
C GLN A 398 -20.23 30.87 25.22
N ILE A 399 -20.88 31.92 25.73
CA ILE A 399 -20.34 33.29 25.72
C ILE A 399 -19.45 33.56 26.96
N SER A 400 -19.74 32.97 28.12
CA SER A 400 -18.99 33.18 29.36
C SER A 400 -18.36 31.89 29.86
N PHE A 401 -17.16 31.96 30.45
CA PHE A 401 -16.53 30.79 31.09
C PHE A 401 -17.16 30.42 32.42
N TYR A 402 -17.64 31.41 33.18
CA TYR A 402 -18.14 31.22 34.54
C TYR A 402 -19.65 31.03 34.62
N ASP A 403 -20.34 31.23 33.49
CA ASP A 403 -21.79 31.16 33.46
C ASP A 403 -22.25 30.50 32.15
N SER A 404 -22.78 29.29 32.25
CA SER A 404 -23.41 28.53 31.16
C SER A 404 -24.78 29.07 30.77
N LYS A 405 -25.21 30.21 31.33
CA LYS A 405 -26.51 30.82 31.03
C LYS A 405 -26.63 31.43 29.65
N TYR A 406 -25.56 31.79 28.96
CA TYR A 406 -25.64 32.47 27.66
C TYR A 406 -24.89 31.75 26.56
N HIS A 407 -25.63 31.41 25.49
CA HIS A 407 -25.12 30.76 24.30
C HIS A 407 -25.46 31.59 23.06
N ARG A 408 -24.49 31.83 22.20
CA ARG A 408 -24.71 32.40 20.86
C ARG A 408 -25.10 31.27 19.92
N ILE A 409 -26.08 31.51 19.04
CA ILE A 409 -26.46 30.52 18.03
C ILE A 409 -25.51 30.65 16.84
N ILE A 410 -24.83 29.57 16.49
CA ILE A 410 -23.89 29.52 15.35
C ILE A 410 -24.59 28.95 14.12
N CYS A 411 -25.39 27.91 14.33
CA CYS A 411 -26.21 27.25 13.32
C CYS A 411 -27.66 27.13 13.82
N ASP A 412 -28.60 27.82 13.18
CA ASP A 412 -30.03 27.72 13.51
C ASP A 412 -30.80 26.72 12.64
N GLU A 413 -30.17 26.12 11.64
CA GLU A 413 -30.77 25.08 10.81
C GLU A 413 -29.86 23.86 10.74
N LEU A 414 -30.21 22.79 11.46
CA LEU A 414 -29.39 21.58 11.49
C LEU A 414 -29.31 20.94 10.09
N PRO A 415 -28.16 20.33 9.72
CA PRO A 415 -28.06 19.49 8.54
C PRO A 415 -29.08 18.33 8.63
N ILE A 416 -29.74 18.04 7.52
CA ILE A 416 -30.70 16.93 7.42
C ILE A 416 -30.06 15.88 6.51
N TYR A 417 -29.89 14.66 7.03
CA TYR A 417 -29.47 13.50 6.25
C TYR A 417 -30.72 12.74 5.83
N ASN A 418 -30.88 12.51 4.53
CA ASN A 418 -32.06 11.81 4.01
C ASN A 418 -31.87 10.28 4.00
N ASP A 419 -30.63 9.81 4.17
CA ASP A 419 -30.31 8.40 4.28
C ASP A 419 -30.24 7.95 5.75
N LEU A 420 -30.88 6.82 6.04
CA LEU A 420 -30.96 6.22 7.37
C LEU A 420 -29.60 5.71 7.85
N GLU A 421 -28.75 5.26 6.94
CA GLU A 421 -27.44 4.69 7.27
C GLU A 421 -26.46 5.80 7.69
N ASP A 422 -26.34 6.85 6.88
CA ASP A 422 -25.56 8.05 7.22
C ASP A 422 -26.00 8.68 8.55
N ASN A 423 -27.32 8.73 8.78
CA ASN A 423 -27.90 9.31 9.98
C ASN A 423 -27.59 8.46 11.23
N ALA A 424 -27.55 7.12 11.12
CA ALA A 424 -27.17 6.22 12.20
C ALA A 424 -25.65 6.25 12.48
N ILE A 425 -24.82 6.33 11.43
CA ILE A 425 -23.36 6.47 11.55
C ILE A 425 -23.00 7.78 12.26
N LEU A 426 -23.68 8.88 11.92
CA LEU A 426 -23.48 10.16 12.60
C LEU A 426 -23.93 10.12 14.07
N SER A 427 -25.05 9.45 14.39
CA SER A 427 -25.43 9.19 15.79
C SER A 427 -24.33 8.45 16.56
N LYS A 428 -23.65 7.47 15.93
CA LYS A 428 -22.48 6.79 16.52
C LYS A 428 -21.34 7.75 16.79
N ALA A 429 -20.98 8.55 15.80
CA ALA A 429 -19.86 9.47 15.85
C ALA A 429 -20.01 10.53 16.94
N LEU A 430 -21.26 10.92 17.24
CA LEU A 430 -21.61 11.87 18.29
C LEU A 430 -21.70 11.24 19.70
N SER A 431 -21.63 9.90 19.81
CA SER A 431 -21.58 9.17 21.08
C SER A 431 -20.13 8.88 21.49
N GLU A 432 -19.89 8.51 22.75
CA GLU A 432 -18.55 8.20 23.31
C GLU A 432 -17.81 7.02 22.63
N TYR A 433 -18.42 6.36 21.62
CA TYR A 433 -17.90 5.19 20.91
C TYR A 433 -17.59 5.46 19.43
N ALA A 434 -16.88 6.55 19.12
CA ALA A 434 -16.42 6.84 17.77
C ALA A 434 -15.23 5.95 17.35
N ASP A 435 -15.30 5.39 16.13
CA ASP A 435 -14.21 4.74 15.40
C ASP A 435 -13.70 5.61 14.24
N ASP A 436 -12.58 5.25 13.60
CA ASP A 436 -11.96 6.06 12.52
C ASP A 436 -12.89 6.34 11.32
N GLU A 437 -13.88 5.48 11.05
CA GLU A 437 -14.85 5.69 9.96
C GLU A 437 -15.97 6.67 10.34
N SER A 438 -16.37 6.68 11.63
CA SER A 438 -17.30 7.68 12.16
C SER A 438 -16.67 9.08 12.23
N TYR A 439 -15.33 9.17 12.26
CA TYR A 439 -14.61 10.45 12.20
C TYR A 439 -14.81 11.18 10.87
N ASN A 440 -14.75 10.48 9.73
CA ASN A 440 -15.00 11.08 8.41
C ASN A 440 -16.45 11.60 8.28
N SER A 441 -17.41 10.87 8.85
CA SER A 441 -18.82 11.29 8.85
C SER A 441 -19.04 12.49 9.77
N LEU A 442 -18.35 12.55 10.90
CA LEU A 442 -18.32 13.71 11.80
C LEU A 442 -17.66 14.92 11.13
N GLU A 443 -16.60 14.71 10.36
CA GLU A 443 -15.92 15.76 9.60
C GLU A 443 -16.84 16.33 8.51
N ASN A 444 -17.51 15.47 7.73
CA ASN A 444 -18.53 15.87 6.77
C ASN A 444 -19.70 16.63 7.42
N PHE A 445 -20.14 16.20 8.61
CA PHE A 445 -21.16 16.90 9.39
C PHE A 445 -20.71 18.28 9.84
N ASN A 446 -19.49 18.37 10.37
CA ASN A 446 -18.88 19.64 10.76
C ASN A 446 -18.71 20.57 9.56
N GLU A 447 -18.39 20.04 8.38
CA GLU A 447 -18.32 20.83 7.15
C GLU A 447 -19.70 21.37 6.75
N LEU A 448 -20.75 20.54 6.77
CA LEU A 448 -22.12 20.98 6.51
C LEU A 448 -22.61 22.03 7.52
N LEU A 449 -22.25 21.87 8.80
CA LEU A 449 -22.50 22.88 9.83
C LEU A 449 -21.79 24.20 9.51
N ARG A 450 -20.52 24.16 9.07
CA ARG A 450 -19.77 25.34 8.63
C ARG A 450 -20.40 26.02 7.41
N GLN A 451 -20.88 25.23 6.45
CA GLN A 451 -21.54 25.76 5.25
C GLN A 451 -22.84 26.49 5.61
N LYS A 452 -23.63 25.94 6.55
CA LYS A 452 -24.85 26.59 7.04
C LYS A 452 -24.58 27.77 7.98
N SER A 453 -23.44 27.79 8.67
CA SER A 453 -23.02 28.92 9.51
C SER A 453 -22.36 30.07 8.74
N LEU A 454 -22.10 29.96 7.44
CA LEU A 454 -21.55 31.06 6.60
C LEU A 454 -22.38 32.37 6.61
N LYS A 455 -23.65 32.34 7.03
CA LYS A 455 -24.44 33.56 7.28
C LYS A 455 -24.13 34.25 8.62
N SER A 456 -23.55 33.54 9.61
CA SER A 456 -23.12 34.05 10.92
C SER A 456 -21.60 34.29 11.03
N THR A 457 -20.80 33.70 10.12
CA THR A 457 -19.32 33.88 10.08
C THR A 457 -18.89 35.33 9.92
N LYS A 458 -19.68 36.16 9.22
CA LYS A 458 -19.41 37.61 9.07
C LYS A 458 -19.34 38.33 10.43
N ILE A 459 -20.20 37.95 11.37
CA ILE A 459 -20.27 38.53 12.72
C ILE A 459 -19.11 38.01 13.60
N ILE A 460 -18.74 36.73 13.45
CA ILE A 460 -17.61 36.13 14.18
C ILE A 460 -16.28 36.75 13.71
N GLU A 461 -16.11 36.96 12.41
CA GLU A 461 -14.95 37.64 11.83
C GLU A 461 -14.91 39.12 12.20
N GLU A 462 -16.04 39.84 12.17
CA GLU A 462 -16.13 41.23 12.65
C GLU A 462 -15.77 41.34 14.14
N THR A 463 -16.24 40.43 14.98
CA THR A 463 -15.93 40.45 16.42
C THR A 463 -14.48 40.01 16.71
N LYS A 464 -13.95 39.01 15.99
CA LYS A 464 -12.52 38.63 16.07
C LYS A 464 -11.65 39.80 15.62
N ASN A 465 -11.99 40.47 14.53
CA ASN A 465 -11.30 41.67 14.05
C ASN A 465 -11.28 42.78 15.11
N ASN A 466 -12.35 42.94 15.90
CA ASN A 466 -12.44 43.96 16.94
C ASN A 466 -11.56 43.73 18.19
N ILE A 467 -10.95 42.56 18.40
CA ILE A 467 -10.15 42.26 19.62
C ILE A 467 -8.83 41.50 19.35
N LYS A 468 -8.38 41.38 18.10
CA LYS A 468 -7.10 40.72 17.76
C LYS A 468 -5.87 41.30 18.48
N PHE A 469 -5.94 42.55 18.96
CA PHE A 469 -4.89 43.17 19.77
C PHE A 469 -4.78 42.61 21.21
N LEU A 470 -5.78 41.86 21.68
CA LEU A 470 -5.89 41.44 23.08
C LEU A 470 -4.67 40.64 23.60
N PRO A 471 -4.11 39.65 22.89
CA PRO A 471 -2.91 38.94 23.34
C PRO A 471 -1.72 39.86 23.56
N TYR A 472 -1.53 40.82 22.65
CA TYR A 472 -0.43 41.78 22.73
C TYR A 472 -0.65 42.81 23.85
N LEU A 473 -1.90 43.26 24.02
CA LEU A 473 -2.28 44.13 25.13
C LEU A 473 -1.98 43.46 26.49
N VAL A 474 -2.36 42.19 26.66
CA VAL A 474 -2.08 41.46 27.91
C VAL A 474 -0.58 41.28 28.11
N TYR A 475 0.16 40.88 27.07
CA TYR A 475 1.62 40.75 27.15
C TYR A 475 2.31 42.06 27.60
N LEU A 476 1.94 43.18 26.97
CA LEU A 476 2.49 44.50 27.29
C LEU A 476 2.20 44.90 28.74
N ILE A 477 0.98 44.62 29.22
CA ILE A 477 0.59 44.88 30.61
C ILE A 477 1.32 43.96 31.58
N GLU A 478 1.60 42.71 31.21
CA GLU A 478 2.36 41.80 32.09
C GLU A 478 3.82 42.23 32.28
N GLN A 479 4.40 42.90 31.28
CA GLN A 479 5.73 43.52 31.39
C GLN A 479 5.70 44.84 32.18
N LYS A 480 4.56 45.51 32.24
CA LYS A 480 4.36 46.83 32.87
C LYS A 480 3.05 46.86 33.66
N GLN A 481 3.03 46.12 34.77
CA GLN A 481 1.81 45.92 35.56
C GLN A 481 1.30 47.23 36.17
N GLU A 482 2.14 48.25 36.30
CA GLU A 482 1.79 49.60 36.76
C GLU A 482 0.78 50.35 35.86
N LEU A 483 0.53 49.86 34.63
CA LEU A 483 -0.39 50.49 33.67
C LEU A 483 -1.87 50.20 33.95
N VAL A 484 -2.15 49.23 34.81
CA VAL A 484 -3.51 48.80 35.17
C VAL A 484 -3.59 48.46 36.65
N ASN A 485 -4.82 48.41 37.20
CA ASN A 485 -5.02 47.85 38.53
C ASN A 485 -5.14 46.31 38.49
N GLU A 486 -5.08 45.68 39.66
CA GLU A 486 -5.13 44.21 39.80
C GLU A 486 -6.42 43.60 39.22
N TRP A 487 -7.55 44.30 39.34
CA TRP A 487 -8.82 43.85 38.77
C TRP A 487 -8.77 43.84 37.23
N GLU A 488 -8.25 44.90 36.61
CA GLU A 488 -8.09 45.02 35.15
C GLU A 488 -7.11 43.97 34.61
N LEU A 489 -5.99 43.74 35.30
CA LEU A 489 -5.02 42.70 34.92
C LEU A 489 -5.67 41.30 34.92
N ASN A 490 -6.36 40.95 36.00
CA ASN A 490 -7.06 39.67 36.10
C ASN A 490 -8.21 39.55 35.09
N PHE A 491 -8.94 40.65 34.85
CA PHE A 491 -9.98 40.71 33.84
C PHE A 491 -9.42 40.42 32.43
N LEU A 492 -8.33 41.07 32.03
CA LEU A 492 -7.71 40.88 30.72
C LEU A 492 -7.11 39.49 30.53
N ARG A 493 -6.45 38.94 31.57
CA ARG A 493 -5.98 37.53 31.56
C ARG A 493 -7.12 36.56 31.32
N ASN A 494 -8.26 36.79 31.97
CA ASN A 494 -9.45 35.97 31.75
C ASN A 494 -10.03 36.15 30.34
N GLN A 495 -9.98 37.35 29.77
CA GLN A 495 -10.43 37.58 28.38
C GLN A 495 -9.48 36.93 27.37
N LEU A 496 -8.16 36.93 27.63
CA LEU A 496 -7.17 36.25 26.79
C LEU A 496 -7.40 34.74 26.80
N LYS A 497 -7.65 34.15 27.98
CA LYS A 497 -8.02 32.73 28.10
C LYS A 497 -9.29 32.40 27.32
N LEU A 498 -10.29 33.29 27.33
CA LEU A 498 -11.51 33.14 26.53
C LEU A 498 -11.18 33.15 25.03
N PHE A 499 -10.39 34.12 24.58
CA PHE A 499 -9.97 34.27 23.18
C PHE A 499 -9.17 33.06 22.67
N GLN A 500 -8.21 32.56 23.47
CA GLN A 500 -7.40 31.37 23.14
C GLN A 500 -8.24 30.09 23.05
N LYS A 501 -9.24 29.93 23.91
CA LYS A 501 -10.22 28.83 23.85
C LYS A 501 -11.28 29.01 22.76
N GLY A 502 -11.14 30.04 21.91
CA GLY A 502 -12.06 30.33 20.83
C GLY A 502 -13.44 30.82 21.29
N LYS A 503 -13.63 31.22 22.56
CA LYS A 503 -14.90 31.75 23.09
C LYS A 503 -15.06 33.24 22.76
N MET A 504 -16.27 33.68 22.42
CA MET A 504 -16.54 35.09 22.11
C MET A 504 -16.76 35.92 23.37
N LEU A 505 -16.13 37.08 23.43
CA LEU A 505 -16.38 38.08 24.47
C LEU A 505 -17.78 38.70 24.28
N THR A 506 -18.46 38.99 25.38
CA THR A 506 -19.69 39.80 25.37
C THR A 506 -19.39 41.24 24.94
N ASP A 507 -20.38 41.95 24.42
CA ASP A 507 -20.25 43.38 24.03
C ASP A 507 -19.77 44.26 25.20
N LYS A 508 -20.19 43.92 26.43
CA LYS A 508 -19.73 44.57 27.66
C LYS A 508 -18.25 44.29 27.93
N GLN A 509 -17.81 43.04 27.77
CA GLN A 509 -16.39 42.68 27.92
C GLN A 509 -15.53 43.35 26.85
N ILE A 510 -15.97 43.34 25.58
CA ILE A 510 -15.28 44.00 24.46
C ILE A 510 -15.16 45.51 24.74
N SER A 511 -16.24 46.15 25.19
CA SER A 511 -16.23 47.58 25.54
C SER A 511 -15.21 47.90 26.65
N ILE A 512 -15.10 47.04 27.67
CA ILE A 512 -14.11 47.21 28.75
C ILE A 512 -12.69 47.02 28.20
N VAL A 513 -12.45 45.98 27.39
CA VAL A 513 -11.15 45.73 26.76
C VAL A 513 -10.71 46.91 25.89
N ILE A 514 -11.61 47.47 25.07
CA ILE A 514 -11.33 48.64 24.21
C ILE A 514 -11.03 49.88 25.05
N LYS A 515 -11.78 50.13 26.13
CA LYS A 515 -11.52 51.26 27.03
C LYS A 515 -10.12 51.18 27.67
N ILE A 516 -9.71 49.98 28.08
CA ILE A 516 -8.38 49.75 28.64
C ILE A 516 -7.29 49.94 27.56
N LYS A 517 -7.49 49.38 26.35
CA LYS A 517 -6.59 49.57 25.20
C LYS A 517 -6.33 51.05 24.93
N LEU A 518 -7.40 51.83 24.70
CA LEU A 518 -7.29 53.26 24.37
C LEU A 518 -6.59 54.06 25.47
N ARG A 519 -6.81 53.70 26.74
CA ARG A 519 -6.14 54.34 27.87
C ARG A 519 -4.63 54.06 27.85
N ILE A 520 -4.23 52.82 27.60
CA ILE A 520 -2.82 52.41 27.56
C ILE A 520 -2.10 52.98 26.33
N GLU A 521 -2.74 52.97 25.16
CA GLU A 521 -2.23 53.61 23.94
C GLU A 521 -1.88 55.08 24.19
N LYS A 522 -2.77 55.80 24.88
CA LYS A 522 -2.55 57.19 25.27
C LYS A 522 -1.42 57.35 26.30
N GLN A 523 -1.32 56.47 27.28
CA GLN A 523 -0.28 56.55 28.32
C GLN A 523 1.13 56.28 27.77
N LEU A 524 1.25 55.35 26.83
CA LEU A 524 2.53 54.94 26.26
C LEU A 524 2.86 55.63 24.94
N ASN A 525 1.92 56.40 24.39
CA ASN A 525 2.01 57.03 23.07
C ASN A 525 2.29 56.01 21.95
N ILE A 526 1.54 54.91 21.94
CA ILE A 526 1.64 53.82 20.96
C ILE A 526 0.28 53.55 20.31
N SER A 527 0.27 52.81 19.20
CA SER A 527 -0.94 52.23 18.61
C SER A 527 -0.84 50.71 18.61
N LEU A 528 -1.90 50.04 19.08
CA LEU A 528 -2.06 48.60 19.15
C LEU A 528 -2.93 48.07 17.98
N ASP A 529 -3.26 48.91 16.99
CA ASP A 529 -3.98 48.49 15.80
C ASP A 529 -3.06 47.72 14.82
N LEU A 530 -3.62 46.67 14.21
CA LEU A 530 -2.91 45.61 13.47
C LEU A 530 -2.11 46.04 12.23
N ALA A 531 -2.16 47.29 11.79
CA ALA A 531 -1.33 47.76 10.67
C ALA A 531 0.19 47.67 10.97
N ASN A 532 0.57 47.55 12.25
CA ASN A 532 1.96 47.32 12.67
C ASN A 532 2.31 45.84 12.92
N TYR A 533 1.36 44.91 12.81
CA TYR A 533 1.62 43.48 13.02
C TYR A 533 2.40 42.86 11.86
N GLU A 534 2.11 43.28 10.62
CA GLU A 534 2.80 42.78 9.42
C GLU A 534 4.24 43.33 9.28
N ASN A 535 4.50 44.55 9.76
CA ASN A 535 5.84 45.15 9.73
C ASN A 535 6.79 44.65 10.84
N MET A 536 6.28 43.95 11.86
CA MET A 536 7.09 43.28 12.88
C MET A 536 7.46 41.83 12.50
N HIS A 537 7.00 41.33 11.34
CA HIS A 537 7.30 39.99 10.83
C HIS A 537 8.68 39.83 10.15
N SER A 538 9.53 40.86 10.13
CA SER A 538 10.86 40.80 9.49
C SER A 538 12.05 40.68 10.44
N THR A 539 11.87 40.66 11.76
CA THR A 539 12.98 40.51 12.72
C THR A 539 12.75 39.31 13.66
N SER A 540 13.38 38.21 13.27
CA SER A 540 13.50 36.95 14.01
C SER A 540 14.16 37.15 15.38
N GLN A 541 13.42 36.80 16.45
CA GLN A 541 13.94 36.12 17.65
C GLN A 541 12.87 35.84 18.74
N THR A 542 11.64 36.35 18.61
CA THR A 542 10.59 36.15 19.66
C THR A 542 9.59 35.02 19.37
N LEU A 543 9.66 34.38 18.19
CA LEU A 543 8.63 33.44 17.70
C LEU A 543 8.76 31.99 18.21
N ASP A 544 9.88 31.58 18.79
CA ASP A 544 10.00 30.21 19.33
C ASP A 544 9.23 30.00 20.65
N ARG A 545 8.74 31.07 21.30
CA ARG A 545 7.91 30.97 22.51
C ARG A 545 6.40 31.02 22.28
N PHE A 546 5.94 31.35 21.08
CA PHE A 546 4.49 31.49 20.79
C PHE A 546 3.85 30.29 20.08
N ARG A 547 4.63 29.23 19.78
CA ARG A 547 4.08 27.95 19.26
C ARG A 547 3.64 26.96 20.35
N LEU A 548 3.72 27.34 21.63
CA LEU A 548 3.44 26.45 22.77
C LEU A 548 2.30 26.92 23.70
N TYR A 549 1.42 27.81 23.25
CA TYR A 549 0.23 28.23 24.01
C TYR A 549 -1.05 28.27 23.19
#